data_AF-A0A2V3HZ07-F1
#
_entry.id   AF-A0A2V3HZ07-F1
#
_cell.length_a   1.000
_cell.length_b   1.000
_cell.length_c   1.000
_cell.angle_alpha   90.00
_cell.angle_beta   90.00
_cell.angle_gamma   90.00
#
_symmetry.space_group_name_H-M   'P 1'
#
loop_
_entity.id
_entity.type
_entity.pdbx_description
1 polymer ?
#
loop_
_entity_poly.entity_id
_entity_poly.type
_entity_poly.pdbx_seq_one_letter_code
_entity_poly.pdbx_strand_id
1 'polypeptide(L)'
;MMTPPMEEEQSGTHTLAEWKAWYAEQRSDEVEFVTAAEPAPEDETELERLWLVCDGKAPEDTRTHGGIVWLSKQKKTPIPGLSVLVAEKQQPLLLVVPGTELAPPEPRPKKQTKPEQKPKAKPKPAQLKPPFEWRCRQCDQEMFSDTTPSHCGRSMRQLAPVSKEGSKQFSEFIEQNEWTFMSPEDSTLLKQPGVEKSEQALSMATEAGESLEKILREVVKEVPPRFELYNEQTDRVRVSDLKTDDKFVRVFNNIGGWRGTEMVPVTDLPSGNVEIGHVFDAFLSQSLDGSVNGDWRPGERVGFHAEDLGITIGGTPDLIFGDIPVETKTVTFLPHEGNKNQRRIFQFKWHANYLPQIAMYLEGTDHEWMLLMLVSRRSGLFTMLPITGVKMKTLRKRWRKLLKDDELAGQVATYREALDSEE
;
A
#
# COMPACT_ATOMS: atom_id res chain seq x y z
N MET A 1 -16.88 -31.55 14.69
CA MET A 1 -17.27 -30.13 14.69
C MET A 1 -18.04 -29.90 15.98
N MET A 2 -17.42 -29.25 16.96
CA MET A 2 -18.11 -28.74 18.14
C MET A 2 -18.34 -27.26 17.90
N THR A 3 -19.61 -26.87 17.82
CA THR A 3 -20.05 -25.48 17.86
C THR A 3 -19.49 -24.85 19.14
N PRO A 4 -18.81 -23.69 19.10
CA PRO A 4 -18.49 -22.99 20.34
C PRO A 4 -19.82 -22.59 21.02
N PRO A 5 -19.88 -22.58 22.36
CA PRO A 5 -21.07 -22.15 23.07
C PRO A 5 -21.39 -20.72 22.62
N MET A 6 -22.66 -20.52 22.27
CA MET A 6 -23.22 -19.23 21.93
C MET A 6 -23.18 -18.40 23.22
N GLU A 7 -22.36 -17.33 23.26
CA GLU A 7 -22.26 -16.43 24.41
C GLU A 7 -23.69 -16.00 24.81
N GLU A 8 -24.12 -16.26 26.05
CA GLU A 8 -25.29 -15.56 26.59
C GLU A 8 -24.86 -14.11 26.79
N GLU A 9 -25.24 -13.25 25.84
CA GLU A 9 -24.89 -11.83 25.82
C GLU A 9 -25.57 -11.12 27.00
N GLN A 10 -24.84 -11.00 28.12
CA GLN A 10 -25.31 -10.23 29.26
C GLN A 10 -25.27 -8.73 28.89
N SER A 11 -26.44 -8.11 28.87
CA SER A 11 -26.67 -6.68 28.68
C SER A 11 -27.19 -6.03 29.96
N GLY A 12 -27.11 -4.70 30.05
CA GLY A 12 -27.62 -3.93 31.18
C GLY A 12 -26.55 -3.57 32.23
N THR A 13 -27.02 -3.09 33.37
CA THR A 13 -26.20 -2.67 34.51
C THR A 13 -26.13 -3.82 35.50
N HIS A 14 -24.91 -4.24 35.86
CA HIS A 14 -24.62 -5.29 36.84
C HIS A 14 -23.48 -4.85 37.74
N THR A 15 -23.36 -5.46 38.92
CA THR A 15 -22.25 -5.18 39.84
C THR A 15 -20.91 -5.63 39.25
N LEU A 16 -19.80 -5.02 39.69
CA LEU A 16 -18.46 -5.44 39.26
C LEU A 16 -18.17 -6.91 39.63
N ALA A 17 -18.69 -7.39 40.76
CA ALA A 17 -18.61 -8.80 41.15
C ALA A 17 -19.29 -9.72 40.12
N GLU A 18 -20.50 -9.37 39.70
CA GLU A 18 -21.25 -10.13 38.68
C GLU A 18 -20.52 -10.11 37.33
N TRP A 19 -19.94 -8.97 36.94
CA TRP A 19 -19.16 -8.89 35.70
C TRP A 19 -17.87 -9.71 35.74
N LYS A 20 -17.17 -9.75 36.89
CA LYS A 20 -15.99 -10.61 37.07
C LYS A 20 -16.39 -12.08 37.00
N ALA A 21 -17.49 -12.47 37.63
CA ALA A 21 -18.00 -13.84 37.60
C ALA A 21 -18.40 -14.25 36.17
N TRP A 22 -19.15 -13.40 35.46
CA TRP A 22 -19.51 -13.64 34.06
C TRP A 22 -18.26 -13.73 33.16
N TYR A 23 -17.28 -12.84 33.31
CA TYR A 23 -16.05 -12.88 32.52
C TYR A 23 -15.25 -14.16 32.78
N ALA A 24 -15.20 -14.61 34.03
CA ALA A 24 -14.57 -15.88 34.40
C ALA A 24 -15.25 -17.07 33.70
N GLU A 25 -16.59 -17.14 33.81
CA GLU A 25 -17.40 -18.22 33.25
C GLU A 25 -17.37 -18.27 31.71
N GLN A 26 -17.43 -17.10 31.06
CA GLN A 26 -17.55 -17.02 29.59
C GLN A 26 -16.22 -16.92 28.85
N ARG A 27 -15.16 -16.39 29.49
CA ARG A 27 -13.90 -16.07 28.80
C ARG A 27 -12.67 -16.70 29.45
N SER A 28 -12.45 -16.47 30.74
CA SER A 28 -11.25 -16.94 31.43
C SER A 28 -11.30 -16.69 32.94
N ASP A 29 -11.05 -17.73 33.73
CA ASP A 29 -10.89 -17.65 35.20
C ASP A 29 -9.70 -16.75 35.63
N GLU A 30 -8.71 -16.57 34.76
CA GLU A 30 -7.56 -15.66 34.98
C GLU A 30 -7.89 -14.20 34.61
N VAL A 31 -8.87 -13.60 35.30
CA VAL A 31 -9.32 -12.23 35.03
C VAL A 31 -8.49 -11.19 35.77
N GLU A 32 -8.01 -10.19 35.04
CA GLU A 32 -7.37 -8.99 35.61
C GLU A 32 -8.31 -7.79 35.46
N PHE A 33 -8.63 -7.15 36.59
CA PHE A 33 -9.41 -5.91 36.62
C PHE A 33 -8.49 -4.70 36.62
N VAL A 34 -8.73 -3.78 35.69
CA VAL A 34 -7.91 -2.59 35.50
C VAL A 34 -8.83 -1.38 35.35
N THR A 35 -8.66 -0.35 36.18
CA THR A 35 -9.53 0.83 36.14
C THR A 35 -8.75 2.14 36.25
N ALA A 36 -9.29 3.17 35.62
CA ALA A 36 -8.89 4.57 35.81
C ALA A 36 -10.11 5.43 36.20
N ALA A 37 -11.15 4.81 36.76
CA ALA A 37 -12.25 5.52 37.41
C ALA A 37 -11.84 5.93 38.83
N GLU A 38 -12.19 7.15 39.23
CA GLU A 38 -11.96 7.69 40.57
C GLU A 38 -13.30 8.16 41.18
N PRO A 39 -13.74 7.61 42.32
CA PRO A 39 -13.13 6.49 43.03
C PRO A 39 -13.15 5.19 42.21
N ALA A 40 -12.22 4.28 42.50
CA ALA A 40 -12.18 2.97 41.86
C ALA A 40 -13.45 2.19 42.23
N PRO A 41 -14.15 1.57 41.27
CA PRO A 41 -15.36 0.79 41.54
C PRO A 41 -15.05 -0.37 42.49
N GLU A 42 -15.80 -0.45 43.58
CA GLU A 42 -15.83 -1.61 44.45
C GLU A 42 -16.70 -2.72 43.83
N ASP A 43 -16.61 -3.93 44.36
CA ASP A 43 -17.28 -5.10 43.79
C ASP A 43 -18.82 -4.95 43.69
N GLU A 44 -19.43 -4.20 44.60
CA GLU A 44 -20.87 -3.88 44.61
C GLU A 44 -21.25 -2.72 43.67
N THR A 45 -20.28 -2.10 42.99
CA THR A 45 -20.54 -0.96 42.11
C THR A 45 -21.20 -1.43 40.83
N GLU A 46 -22.36 -0.85 40.53
CA GLU A 46 -23.09 -1.06 39.30
C GLU A 46 -22.36 -0.44 38.09
N LEU A 47 -22.11 -1.26 37.07
CA LEU A 47 -21.40 -0.90 35.85
C LEU A 47 -22.21 -1.35 34.62
N GLU A 48 -22.27 -0.51 33.60
CA GLU A 48 -22.77 -0.86 32.27
C GLU A 48 -21.62 -1.33 31.37
N ARG A 49 -21.90 -2.34 30.53
CA ARG A 49 -20.98 -2.79 29.49
C ARG A 49 -21.00 -1.83 28.30
N LEU A 50 -19.82 -1.47 27.80
CA LEU A 50 -19.66 -0.77 26.53
C LEU A 50 -19.43 -1.77 25.39
N TRP A 51 -20.23 -1.67 24.34
CA TRP A 51 -20.11 -2.54 23.16
C TRP A 51 -18.98 -2.05 22.25
N LEU A 52 -18.05 -2.95 21.91
CA LEU A 52 -17.01 -2.66 20.93
C LEU A 52 -17.45 -3.03 19.52
N VAL A 53 -16.86 -2.38 18.51
CA VAL A 53 -17.06 -2.74 17.10
C VAL A 53 -16.61 -4.19 16.82
N CYS A 54 -15.69 -4.73 17.62
CA CYS A 54 -15.26 -6.13 17.53
C CYS A 54 -16.21 -7.14 18.19
N ASP A 55 -17.16 -6.67 19.01
CA ASP A 55 -18.14 -7.52 19.73
C ASP A 55 -19.38 -7.83 18.85
N GLY A 56 -19.38 -7.44 17.58
CA GLY A 56 -20.50 -7.67 16.67
C GLY A 56 -21.59 -6.60 16.74
N LYS A 57 -22.83 -6.95 16.40
CA LYS A 57 -23.98 -6.02 16.40
C LYS A 57 -24.45 -5.81 17.84
N ALA A 58 -24.35 -4.58 18.33
CA ALA A 58 -24.78 -4.23 19.68
C ALA A 58 -26.30 -4.48 19.88
N PRO A 59 -26.73 -5.03 21.03
CA PRO A 59 -28.15 -5.11 21.40
C PRO A 59 -28.82 -3.73 21.43
N GLU A 60 -30.15 -3.69 21.25
CA GLU A 60 -30.92 -2.43 21.36
C GLU A 60 -30.68 -1.78 22.72
N ASP A 61 -30.52 -0.44 22.74
CA ASP A 61 -30.25 0.39 23.91
C ASP A 61 -28.89 0.20 24.63
N THR A 62 -27.91 -0.46 24.00
CA THR A 62 -26.54 -0.55 24.54
C THR A 62 -25.60 0.54 24.03
N ARG A 63 -24.73 1.02 24.93
CA ARG A 63 -23.78 2.10 24.63
C ARG A 63 -22.54 1.56 23.92
N THR A 64 -22.22 2.09 22.74
CA THR A 64 -21.04 1.67 21.95
C THR A 64 -19.81 2.54 22.24
N HIS A 65 -18.61 1.94 22.25
CA HIS A 65 -17.33 2.67 22.34
C HIS A 65 -16.43 2.42 21.13
N GLY A 66 -16.18 3.46 20.34
CA GLY A 66 -15.28 3.44 19.17
C GLY A 66 -13.91 4.07 19.40
N GLY A 67 -13.62 4.53 20.63
CA GLY A 67 -12.45 5.33 20.99
C GLY A 67 -11.23 4.54 21.46
N ILE A 68 -10.18 5.27 21.86
CA ILE A 68 -9.00 4.68 22.48
C ILE A 68 -9.38 4.12 23.86
N VAL A 69 -9.04 2.85 24.14
CA VAL A 69 -9.26 2.21 25.44
C VAL A 69 -8.10 2.49 26.41
N TRP A 70 -6.86 2.48 25.90
CA TRP A 70 -5.64 2.52 26.71
C TRP A 70 -4.88 3.84 26.49
N LEU A 71 -4.66 4.62 27.56
CA LEU A 71 -3.67 5.70 27.56
C LEU A 71 -2.25 5.15 27.39
N SER A 72 -1.98 3.98 27.97
CA SER A 72 -0.74 3.23 27.81
C SER A 72 -1.00 1.72 27.77
N LYS A 73 -0.77 1.09 26.61
CA LYS A 73 -0.89 -0.37 26.47
C LYS A 73 0.18 -1.13 27.25
N GLN A 74 1.36 -0.56 27.43
CA GLN A 74 2.46 -1.20 28.17
C GLN A 74 2.22 -1.21 29.67
N LYS A 75 1.57 -0.18 30.20
CA LYS A 75 1.25 -0.06 31.63
C LYS A 75 -0.18 -0.50 31.98
N LYS A 76 -0.92 -1.02 30.99
CA LYS A 76 -2.37 -1.31 31.09
C LYS A 76 -3.12 -0.18 31.79
N THR A 77 -2.98 1.05 31.31
CA THR A 77 -3.70 2.20 31.92
C THR A 77 -4.87 2.57 31.01
N PRO A 78 -6.14 2.34 31.43
CA PRO A 78 -7.30 2.72 30.64
C PRO A 78 -7.51 4.24 30.65
N ILE A 79 -8.40 4.75 29.81
CA ILE A 79 -8.82 6.17 29.85
C ILE A 79 -9.60 6.48 31.14
N PRO A 80 -9.60 7.73 31.63
CA PRO A 80 -10.30 8.09 32.86
C PRO A 80 -11.78 7.71 32.80
N GLY A 81 -12.30 7.17 33.91
CA GLY A 81 -13.67 6.70 34.02
C GLY A 81 -13.93 5.30 33.43
N LEU A 82 -12.97 4.72 32.69
CA LEU A 82 -13.12 3.38 32.12
C LEU A 82 -12.54 2.30 33.03
N SER A 83 -13.31 1.22 33.19
CA SER A 83 -12.89 -0.01 33.85
C SER A 83 -12.83 -1.14 32.82
N VAL A 84 -11.84 -2.03 32.93
CA VAL A 84 -11.57 -3.06 31.92
C VAL A 84 -11.26 -4.39 32.60
N LEU A 85 -11.97 -5.44 32.20
CA LEU A 85 -11.60 -6.82 32.51
C LEU A 85 -10.79 -7.40 31.34
N VAL A 86 -9.60 -7.93 31.61
CA VAL A 86 -8.72 -8.51 30.60
C VAL A 86 -8.17 -9.86 31.04
N ALA A 87 -7.97 -10.76 30.09
CA ALA A 87 -7.22 -12.00 30.25
C ALA A 87 -6.33 -12.23 29.02
N GLU A 88 -5.30 -13.08 29.14
CA GLU A 88 -4.38 -13.34 28.02
C GLU A 88 -5.14 -13.96 26.84
N LYS A 89 -4.95 -13.40 25.63
CA LYS A 89 -5.59 -13.85 24.37
C LYS A 89 -7.12 -13.77 24.33
N GLN A 90 -7.78 -13.25 25.37
CA GLN A 90 -9.22 -13.01 25.38
C GLN A 90 -9.56 -11.57 25.01
N GLN A 91 -10.78 -11.36 24.51
CA GLN A 91 -11.27 -10.01 24.24
C GLN A 91 -11.52 -9.28 25.58
N PRO A 92 -11.13 -7.99 25.69
CA PRO A 92 -11.39 -7.21 26.88
C PRO A 92 -12.90 -6.95 27.05
N LEU A 93 -13.38 -6.84 28.29
CA LEU A 93 -14.71 -6.33 28.59
C LEU A 93 -14.58 -4.91 29.11
N LEU A 94 -15.25 -3.97 28.44
CA LEU A 94 -15.23 -2.55 28.81
C LEU A 94 -16.45 -2.24 29.67
N LEU A 95 -16.21 -1.67 30.85
CA LEU A 95 -17.21 -1.36 31.85
C LEU A 95 -17.10 0.10 32.26
N VAL A 96 -18.24 0.75 32.48
CA VAL A 96 -18.30 2.14 32.92
C VAL A 96 -19.44 2.32 33.93
N VAL A 97 -19.32 3.24 34.88
CA VAL A 97 -20.45 3.60 35.76
C VAL A 97 -21.51 4.30 34.89
N PRO A 98 -22.79 3.88 34.95
CA PRO A 98 -23.86 4.48 34.15
C PRO A 98 -23.88 6.00 34.24
N GLY A 99 -24.05 6.67 33.10
CA GLY A 99 -24.05 8.15 33.03
C GLY A 99 -22.68 8.81 33.06
N THR A 100 -21.58 8.05 33.19
CA THR A 100 -20.23 8.63 33.06
C THR A 100 -19.97 9.05 31.61
N GLU A 101 -19.66 10.32 31.40
CA GLU A 101 -19.06 10.78 30.15
C GLU A 101 -17.59 10.42 30.14
N LEU A 102 -17.20 9.47 29.29
CA LEU A 102 -15.80 9.14 29.08
C LEU A 102 -15.12 10.37 28.46
N ALA A 103 -14.16 10.95 29.18
CA ALA A 103 -13.43 12.11 28.69
C ALA A 103 -12.83 11.80 27.31
N PRO A 104 -13.04 12.67 26.29
CA PRO A 104 -12.27 12.57 25.06
C PRO A 104 -10.79 12.59 25.45
N PRO A 105 -9.93 11.77 24.82
CA PRO A 105 -8.56 11.60 25.26
C PRO A 105 -7.89 12.97 25.41
N GLU A 106 -7.46 13.29 26.63
CA GLU A 106 -6.72 14.53 26.86
C GLU A 106 -5.57 14.60 25.85
N PRO A 107 -5.39 15.73 25.15
CA PRO A 107 -4.26 15.91 24.27
C PRO A 107 -3.02 15.75 25.13
N ARG A 108 -2.23 14.70 24.84
CA ARG A 108 -1.01 14.34 25.59
C ARG A 108 -0.26 15.60 26.01
N PRO A 109 0.19 15.70 27.27
CA PRO A 109 1.01 16.83 27.70
C PRO A 109 2.16 16.98 26.70
N LYS A 110 2.23 18.15 26.08
CA LYS A 110 3.31 18.49 25.14
C LYS A 110 4.61 18.17 25.88
N LYS A 111 5.32 17.12 25.44
CA LYS A 111 6.76 17.00 25.72
C LYS A 111 7.31 18.40 25.54
N GLN A 112 8.00 18.93 26.56
CA GLN A 112 8.70 20.21 26.48
C GLN A 112 9.29 20.32 25.08
N THR A 113 8.60 21.12 24.28
CA THR A 113 8.97 21.37 22.92
C THR A 113 10.24 22.16 23.09
N LYS A 114 11.38 21.55 22.71
CA LYS A 114 12.37 22.34 21.97
C LYS A 114 11.55 23.27 21.08
N PRO A 115 11.82 24.58 21.13
CA PRO A 115 10.92 25.65 20.69
C PRO A 115 10.13 25.16 19.49
N GLU A 116 8.79 25.18 19.60
CA GLU A 116 7.87 24.78 18.53
C GLU A 116 8.40 25.30 17.21
N GLN A 117 9.15 24.45 16.50
CA GLN A 117 9.12 24.49 15.06
C GLN A 117 7.66 24.19 14.82
N LYS A 118 6.88 25.23 14.46
CA LYS A 118 5.62 25.09 13.71
C LYS A 118 5.75 23.76 12.97
N PRO A 119 4.81 22.79 13.10
CA PRO A 119 4.91 21.55 12.34
C PRO A 119 5.27 22.00 10.95
N LYS A 120 6.51 21.72 10.50
CA LYS A 120 7.05 22.38 9.30
C LYS A 120 5.94 22.15 8.30
N ALA A 121 5.28 23.23 7.86
CA ALA A 121 4.20 23.12 6.90
C ALA A 121 4.76 22.15 5.88
N LYS A 122 4.09 21.01 5.62
CA LYS A 122 4.59 19.99 4.69
C LYS A 122 5.15 20.82 3.54
N PRO A 123 6.48 20.79 3.31
CA PRO A 123 7.09 21.77 2.43
C PRO A 123 6.26 21.72 1.16
N LYS A 124 5.69 22.86 0.76
CA LYS A 124 4.84 22.89 -0.43
C LYS A 124 5.64 22.20 -1.53
N PRO A 125 5.08 21.18 -2.20
CA PRO A 125 5.83 20.47 -3.23
C PRO A 125 6.39 21.51 -4.19
N ALA A 126 7.67 21.35 -4.53
CA ALA A 126 8.30 22.21 -5.49
C ALA A 126 7.43 22.22 -6.76
N GLN A 127 7.20 23.39 -7.31
CA GLN A 127 6.31 23.55 -8.46
C GLN A 127 7.14 23.54 -9.73
N LEU A 128 6.78 22.69 -10.69
CA LEU A 128 7.20 22.85 -12.07
C LEU A 128 6.52 24.07 -12.67
N LYS A 129 7.28 24.78 -13.51
CA LYS A 129 6.77 25.91 -14.29
C LYS A 129 6.89 25.59 -15.78
N PRO A 130 5.97 26.10 -16.60
CA PRO A 130 6.10 26.00 -18.04
C PRO A 130 7.34 26.78 -18.55
N PRO A 131 7.90 26.39 -19.71
CA PRO A 131 7.48 25.24 -20.51
C PRO A 131 7.90 23.92 -19.85
N PHE A 132 7.03 22.91 -19.90
CA PHE A 132 7.30 21.60 -19.33
C PHE A 132 8.07 20.73 -20.32
N GLU A 133 8.89 19.82 -19.80
CA GLU A 133 9.59 18.81 -20.60
C GLU A 133 8.70 17.59 -20.82
N TRP A 134 8.74 17.05 -22.04
CA TRP A 134 7.96 15.91 -22.46
C TRP A 134 8.81 14.91 -23.24
N ARG A 135 8.55 13.61 -23.08
CA ARG A 135 9.16 12.51 -23.84
C ARG A 135 8.13 11.65 -24.55
N CYS A 136 8.39 11.30 -25.80
CA CYS A 136 7.56 10.36 -26.55
C CYS A 136 7.79 8.95 -26.02
N ARG A 137 6.71 8.20 -25.77
CA ARG A 137 6.76 6.84 -25.23
C ARG A 137 7.29 5.77 -26.21
N GLN A 138 7.53 6.13 -27.47
CA GLN A 138 7.86 5.16 -28.53
C GLN A 138 9.22 5.38 -29.16
N CYS A 139 9.61 6.64 -29.36
CA CYS A 139 10.87 6.98 -30.00
C CYS A 139 11.78 7.85 -29.13
N ASP A 140 11.38 8.06 -27.86
CA ASP A 140 12.09 8.87 -26.87
C ASP A 140 12.40 10.31 -27.29
N GLN A 141 11.78 10.80 -28.37
CA GLN A 141 11.92 12.19 -28.78
C GLN A 141 11.35 13.10 -27.69
N GLU A 142 12.14 14.12 -27.36
CA GLU A 142 11.80 15.08 -26.32
C GLU A 142 11.48 16.46 -26.88
N MET A 143 10.63 17.17 -26.18
CA MET A 143 10.27 18.55 -26.50
C MET A 143 9.81 19.33 -25.29
N PHE A 144 9.71 20.65 -25.45
CA PHE A 144 9.18 21.57 -24.46
C PHE A 144 7.79 22.06 -24.89
N SER A 145 6.83 22.06 -23.97
CA SER A 145 5.46 22.52 -24.22
C SER A 145 4.76 22.95 -22.94
N ASP A 146 3.92 23.98 -23.01
CA ASP A 146 3.10 24.47 -21.90
C ASP A 146 1.90 23.55 -21.62
N THR A 147 1.43 22.84 -22.65
CA THR A 147 0.33 21.86 -22.57
C THR A 147 0.80 20.47 -23.01
N THR A 148 -0.05 19.46 -22.89
CA THR A 148 0.32 18.07 -23.17
C THR A 148 0.43 17.82 -24.68
N PRO A 149 1.65 17.60 -25.22
CA PRO A 149 1.80 17.29 -26.63
C PRO A 149 1.46 15.82 -26.93
N SER A 150 1.13 15.56 -28.20
CA SER A 150 0.97 14.22 -28.74
C SER A 150 2.07 13.91 -29.75
N HIS A 151 2.66 12.72 -29.68
CA HIS A 151 3.68 12.24 -30.60
C HIS A 151 3.53 10.73 -30.82
N CYS A 152 3.81 10.26 -32.04
CA CYS A 152 3.56 8.88 -32.46
C CYS A 152 2.14 8.37 -32.10
N GLY A 153 1.14 9.23 -32.27
CA GLY A 153 -0.27 8.90 -32.01
C GLY A 153 -0.64 8.74 -30.53
N ARG A 154 0.21 9.16 -29.58
CA ARG A 154 -0.04 9.07 -28.14
C ARG A 154 0.36 10.35 -27.40
N SER A 155 -0.30 10.63 -26.28
CA SER A 155 0.12 11.70 -25.37
C SER A 155 1.51 11.39 -24.78
N MET A 156 2.39 12.38 -24.81
CA MET A 156 3.76 12.26 -24.30
C MET A 156 3.77 12.18 -22.76
N ARG A 157 4.88 11.68 -22.20
CA ARG A 157 5.13 11.63 -20.74
C ARG A 157 5.80 12.92 -20.30
N GLN A 158 5.29 13.54 -19.24
CA GLN A 158 5.93 14.71 -18.67
C GLN A 158 7.16 14.27 -17.86
N LEU A 159 8.25 15.03 -17.96
CA LEU A 159 9.48 14.81 -17.21
C LEU A 159 9.61 15.82 -16.07
N ALA A 160 10.30 15.40 -15.01
CA ALA A 160 10.74 16.26 -13.93
C ALA A 160 12.25 16.15 -13.72
N PRO A 161 12.94 17.26 -13.43
CA PRO A 161 14.34 17.20 -13.03
C PRO A 161 14.46 16.55 -11.64
N VAL A 162 15.56 15.84 -11.42
CA VAL A 162 15.89 15.34 -10.08
C VAL A 162 16.22 16.51 -9.15
N SER A 163 15.58 16.58 -7.99
CA SER A 163 15.85 17.65 -7.03
C SER A 163 17.26 17.54 -6.45
N LYS A 164 17.77 18.63 -5.87
CA LYS A 164 19.09 18.61 -5.19
C LYS A 164 19.15 17.56 -4.07
N GLU A 165 18.05 17.37 -3.35
CA GLU A 165 17.97 16.40 -2.27
C GLU A 165 17.92 14.97 -2.84
N GLY A 166 17.12 14.74 -3.89
CA GLY A 166 17.04 13.46 -4.60
C GLY A 166 18.39 13.06 -5.20
N SER A 167 19.07 14.01 -5.85
CA SER A 167 20.40 13.82 -6.42
C SER A 167 21.42 13.47 -5.35
N LYS A 168 21.46 14.22 -4.23
CA LYS A 168 22.35 13.92 -3.11
C LYS A 168 22.10 12.52 -2.55
N GLN A 169 20.85 12.17 -2.27
CA GLN A 169 20.49 10.87 -1.70
C GLN A 169 20.85 9.71 -2.64
N PHE A 170 20.64 9.87 -3.95
CA PHE A 170 21.00 8.84 -4.92
C PHE A 170 22.52 8.74 -5.09
N SER A 171 23.25 9.87 -5.14
CA SER A 171 24.71 9.92 -5.14
C SER A 171 25.31 9.20 -3.93
N GLU A 172 24.82 9.48 -2.72
CA GLU A 172 25.26 8.78 -1.52
C GLU A 172 25.00 7.27 -1.61
N PHE A 173 23.88 6.86 -2.20
CA PHE A 173 23.58 5.45 -2.41
C PHE A 173 24.58 4.78 -3.36
N ILE A 174 24.84 5.36 -4.54
CA ILE A 174 25.74 4.76 -5.54
C ILE A 174 27.21 4.75 -5.08
N GLU A 175 27.63 5.72 -4.25
CA GLU A 175 28.98 5.80 -3.70
C GLU A 175 29.21 4.78 -2.58
N GLN A 176 28.21 4.55 -1.73
CA GLN A 176 28.35 3.71 -0.54
C GLN A 176 27.99 2.24 -0.77
N ASN A 177 27.32 1.92 -1.88
CA ASN A 177 26.77 0.60 -2.11
C ASN A 177 27.22 0.00 -3.46
N GLU A 178 27.38 -1.31 -3.44
CA GLU A 178 27.49 -2.13 -4.62
C GLU A 178 26.15 -2.83 -4.88
N TRP A 179 25.74 -2.86 -6.14
CA TRP A 179 24.61 -3.68 -6.56
C TRP A 179 24.97 -5.13 -6.35
N THR A 180 24.32 -5.75 -5.37
CA THR A 180 24.61 -7.11 -4.94
C THR A 180 23.34 -7.95 -5.07
N PHE A 181 23.39 -8.99 -5.89
CA PHE A 181 22.27 -9.90 -6.03
C PHE A 181 22.22 -10.89 -4.87
N MET A 182 21.01 -11.07 -4.33
CA MET A 182 20.68 -12.12 -3.38
C MET A 182 19.74 -13.11 -4.05
N SER A 183 20.19 -14.36 -4.15
CA SER A 183 19.36 -15.45 -4.67
C SER A 183 18.01 -15.52 -3.94
N PRO A 184 16.91 -15.77 -4.67
CA PRO A 184 15.61 -16.01 -4.04
C PRO A 184 15.67 -17.08 -2.94
N GLU A 185 16.50 -18.11 -3.09
CA GLU A 185 16.65 -19.22 -2.13
C GLU A 185 17.26 -18.80 -0.79
N ASP A 186 18.24 -17.90 -0.84
CA ASP A 186 18.85 -17.31 0.36
C ASP A 186 17.94 -16.27 1.02
N SER A 187 16.89 -15.86 0.32
CA SER A 187 15.96 -14.87 0.83
C SER A 187 14.99 -15.49 1.83
N THR A 188 14.75 -14.78 2.94
CA THR A 188 13.61 -15.08 3.83
C THR A 188 12.23 -14.87 3.16
N LEU A 189 12.21 -14.49 1.87
CA LEU A 189 11.04 -14.08 1.13
C LEU A 189 10.32 -15.21 0.43
N LEU A 190 10.92 -16.40 0.30
CA LEU A 190 10.21 -17.61 -0.19
C LEU A 190 8.98 -17.98 0.66
N LYS A 191 8.90 -17.47 1.89
CA LYS A 191 7.74 -17.66 2.78
C LYS A 191 6.61 -16.67 2.49
N GLN A 192 6.83 -15.67 1.64
CA GLN A 192 5.80 -14.70 1.30
C GLN A 192 4.72 -15.34 0.42
N PRO A 193 3.45 -14.95 0.62
CA PRO A 193 2.36 -15.48 -0.20
C PRO A 193 2.49 -14.97 -1.63
N GLY A 194 2.22 -15.86 -2.59
CA GLY A 194 2.31 -15.58 -4.02
C GLY A 194 3.67 -15.88 -4.64
N VAL A 195 4.70 -16.22 -3.87
CA VAL A 195 5.99 -16.62 -4.44
C VAL A 195 5.88 -18.02 -5.05
N GLU A 196 6.22 -18.14 -6.34
CA GLU A 196 6.35 -19.41 -7.04
C GLU A 196 7.64 -20.13 -6.61
N LYS A 197 7.58 -21.45 -6.44
CA LYS A 197 8.67 -22.23 -5.84
C LYS A 197 9.13 -23.39 -6.72
N SER A 198 8.55 -23.55 -7.90
CA SER A 198 9.07 -24.47 -8.88
C SER A 198 10.53 -24.16 -9.21
N GLU A 199 11.32 -25.20 -9.43
CA GLU A 199 12.73 -25.10 -9.81
C GLU A 199 12.91 -24.22 -11.05
N GLN A 200 12.00 -24.34 -12.03
CA GLN A 200 12.01 -23.51 -13.23
C GLN A 200 11.89 -22.01 -12.92
N ALA A 201 10.92 -21.62 -12.09
CA ALA A 201 10.69 -20.20 -11.78
C ALA A 201 11.83 -19.61 -10.93
N LEU A 202 12.35 -20.38 -9.97
CA LEU A 202 13.47 -19.96 -9.13
C LEU A 202 14.76 -19.86 -9.95
N SER A 203 15.03 -20.82 -10.83
CA SER A 203 16.18 -20.79 -11.75
C SER A 203 16.15 -19.53 -12.62
N MET A 204 15.00 -19.22 -13.21
CA MET A 204 14.85 -18.02 -14.05
C MET A 204 15.02 -16.72 -13.26
N ALA A 205 14.49 -16.66 -12.04
CA ALA A 205 14.68 -15.50 -11.17
C ALA A 205 16.16 -15.31 -10.78
N THR A 206 16.87 -16.41 -10.52
CA THR A 206 18.33 -16.40 -10.28
C THR A 206 19.09 -15.91 -11.51
N GLU A 207 18.80 -16.46 -12.69
CA GLU A 207 19.43 -16.07 -13.95
C GLU A 207 19.23 -14.58 -14.25
N ALA A 208 18.00 -14.08 -14.12
CA ALA A 208 17.69 -12.66 -14.26
C ALA A 208 18.49 -11.81 -13.25
N GLY A 209 18.55 -12.25 -11.99
CA GLY A 209 19.26 -11.54 -10.94
C GLY A 209 20.77 -11.43 -11.17
N GLU A 210 21.41 -12.54 -11.53
CA GLU A 210 22.85 -12.61 -11.84
C GLU A 210 23.19 -11.80 -13.11
N SER A 211 22.36 -11.91 -14.14
CA SER A 211 22.47 -11.13 -15.37
C SER A 211 22.43 -9.63 -15.07
N LEU A 212 21.42 -9.19 -14.29
CA LEU A 212 21.28 -7.79 -13.91
C LEU A 212 22.42 -7.30 -13.01
N GLU A 213 22.90 -8.12 -12.07
CA GLU A 213 24.04 -7.76 -11.22
C GLU A 213 25.28 -7.45 -12.05
N LYS A 214 25.57 -8.30 -13.04
CA LYS A 214 26.69 -8.10 -13.96
C LYS A 214 26.55 -6.78 -14.72
N ILE A 215 25.36 -6.49 -15.26
CA ILE A 215 25.08 -5.23 -15.96
C ILE A 215 25.30 -4.04 -15.03
N LEU A 216 24.68 -4.03 -13.85
CA LEU A 216 24.74 -2.90 -12.91
C LEU A 216 26.13 -2.66 -12.31
N ARG A 217 27.04 -3.65 -12.37
CA ARG A 217 28.45 -3.49 -12.01
C ARG A 217 29.27 -2.81 -13.10
N GLU A 218 28.88 -2.95 -14.36
CA GLU A 218 29.58 -2.38 -15.52
C GLU A 218 29.05 -0.99 -15.92
N VAL A 219 27.80 -0.68 -15.59
CA VAL A 219 27.16 0.60 -15.93
C VAL A 219 27.77 1.76 -15.14
N VAL A 220 27.92 2.90 -15.83
CA VAL A 220 28.33 4.16 -15.22
C VAL A 220 27.28 4.59 -14.18
N LYS A 221 27.69 4.62 -12.92
CA LYS A 221 26.83 5.03 -11.80
C LYS A 221 26.68 6.55 -11.78
N GLU A 222 25.75 7.07 -12.57
CA GLU A 222 25.39 8.50 -12.60
C GLU A 222 23.94 8.71 -12.14
N VAL A 223 23.69 9.89 -11.56
CA VAL A 223 22.32 10.30 -11.23
C VAL A 223 21.60 10.66 -12.53
N PRO A 224 20.44 10.04 -12.84
CA PRO A 224 19.64 10.46 -13.98
C PRO A 224 19.30 11.94 -13.87
N PRO A 225 19.36 12.72 -14.96
CA PRO A 225 19.05 14.16 -14.90
C PRO A 225 17.56 14.41 -14.63
N ARG A 226 16.70 13.45 -15.01
CA ARG A 226 15.24 13.56 -14.97
C ARG A 226 14.56 12.20 -14.89
N PHE A 227 13.31 12.21 -14.48
CA PHE A 227 12.44 11.05 -14.39
C PHE A 227 11.03 11.37 -14.90
N GLU A 228 10.26 10.34 -15.26
CA GLU A 228 8.88 10.50 -15.72
C GLU A 228 7.91 10.78 -14.56
N LEU A 229 7.01 11.74 -14.74
CA LEU A 229 5.94 12.04 -13.80
C LEU A 229 4.72 11.15 -14.03
N TYR A 230 4.15 10.69 -12.91
CA TYR A 230 2.83 10.07 -12.91
C TYR A 230 1.73 11.13 -12.97
N ASN A 231 0.91 11.09 -14.01
CA ASN A 231 -0.33 11.87 -14.09
C ASN A 231 -1.52 10.98 -13.72
N GLU A 232 -2.34 11.44 -12.77
CA GLU A 232 -3.54 10.69 -12.40
C GLU A 232 -4.67 10.82 -13.42
N GLN A 233 -4.77 11.95 -14.12
CA GLN A 233 -5.74 12.17 -15.19
C GLN A 233 -5.47 11.19 -16.32
N THR A 234 -6.50 10.45 -16.69
CA THR A 234 -6.39 9.38 -17.67
C THR A 234 -7.74 9.18 -18.36
N ASP A 235 -7.69 8.74 -19.61
CA ASP A 235 -8.83 8.34 -20.43
C ASP A 235 -9.23 6.86 -20.24
N ARG A 236 -8.36 6.08 -19.60
CA ARG A 236 -8.46 4.63 -19.46
C ARG A 236 -8.18 4.18 -18.04
N VAL A 237 -8.95 3.20 -17.55
CA VAL A 237 -8.67 2.57 -16.26
C VAL A 237 -7.37 1.78 -16.32
N ARG A 238 -6.47 2.02 -15.37
CA ARG A 238 -5.17 1.35 -15.28
C ARG A 238 -5.14 0.36 -14.14
N VAL A 239 -4.22 -0.59 -14.23
CA VAL A 239 -3.90 -1.53 -13.12
C VAL A 239 -3.68 -0.80 -11.80
N SER A 240 -3.00 0.37 -11.82
CA SER A 240 -2.72 1.14 -10.61
C SER A 240 -3.95 1.68 -9.89
N ASP A 241 -5.04 1.89 -10.62
CA ASP A 241 -6.28 2.48 -10.13
C ASP A 241 -7.14 1.46 -9.35
N LEU A 242 -6.94 0.16 -9.59
CA LEU A 242 -7.80 -0.90 -9.05
C LEU A 242 -7.20 -1.65 -7.85
N LYS A 243 -6.04 -1.20 -7.36
CA LYS A 243 -5.31 -1.85 -6.25
C LYS A 243 -5.99 -1.65 -4.89
N THR A 244 -6.67 -0.51 -4.70
CA THR A 244 -7.29 -0.12 -3.43
C THR A 244 -8.67 0.51 -3.65
N ASP A 245 -9.53 0.44 -2.63
CA ASP A 245 -10.90 0.98 -2.71
C ASP A 245 -10.89 2.47 -2.99
N ASP A 246 -10.00 3.22 -2.31
CA ASP A 246 -9.88 4.66 -2.49
C ASP A 246 -9.52 5.03 -3.94
N LYS A 247 -8.61 4.29 -4.57
CA LYS A 247 -8.21 4.53 -5.95
C LYS A 247 -9.30 4.10 -6.93
N PHE A 248 -9.98 2.99 -6.65
CA PHE A 248 -11.08 2.48 -7.45
C PHE A 248 -12.21 3.51 -7.52
N VAL A 249 -12.70 3.95 -6.35
CA VAL A 249 -13.76 4.95 -6.25
C VAL A 249 -13.32 6.24 -6.92
N ARG A 250 -12.10 6.70 -6.62
CA ARG A 250 -11.57 7.94 -7.19
C ARG A 250 -11.46 7.90 -8.71
N VAL A 251 -11.02 6.80 -9.32
CA VAL A 251 -10.89 6.76 -10.79
C VAL A 251 -12.27 6.84 -11.43
N PHE A 252 -13.27 6.09 -10.96
CA PHE A 252 -14.59 6.09 -11.58
C PHE A 252 -15.38 7.39 -11.33
N ASN A 253 -15.18 8.04 -10.19
CA ASN A 253 -15.73 9.37 -9.93
C ASN A 253 -15.23 10.45 -10.91
N ASN A 254 -14.02 10.28 -11.46
CA ASN A 254 -13.36 11.35 -12.25
C ASN A 254 -13.18 11.02 -13.73
N ILE A 255 -13.05 9.73 -14.09
CA ILE A 255 -12.66 9.30 -15.44
C ILE A 255 -13.66 9.75 -16.51
N GLY A 256 -14.95 9.82 -16.18
CA GLY A 256 -15.98 10.35 -17.10
C GLY A 256 -15.73 11.82 -17.48
N GLY A 257 -15.24 12.64 -16.54
CA GLY A 257 -14.88 14.03 -16.81
C GLY A 257 -13.47 14.19 -17.39
N TRP A 258 -12.58 13.22 -17.21
CA TRP A 258 -11.24 13.25 -17.80
C TRP A 258 -11.21 12.80 -19.26
N ARG A 259 -12.10 11.88 -19.63
CA ARG A 259 -12.16 11.36 -20.99
C ARG A 259 -12.52 12.48 -21.98
N GLY A 260 -11.78 12.53 -23.10
CA GLY A 260 -11.97 13.56 -24.12
C GLY A 260 -11.47 14.96 -23.73
N THR A 261 -10.88 15.12 -22.54
CA THR A 261 -10.25 16.39 -22.12
C THR A 261 -8.75 16.36 -22.33
N GLU A 262 -8.16 17.52 -22.60
CA GLU A 262 -6.70 17.64 -22.64
C GLU A 262 -6.12 17.34 -21.26
N MET A 263 -5.09 16.48 -21.23
CA MET A 263 -4.40 16.14 -19.99
C MET A 263 -3.72 17.38 -19.42
N VAL A 264 -4.01 17.69 -18.15
CA VAL A 264 -3.41 18.82 -17.45
C VAL A 264 -2.01 18.44 -16.97
N PRO A 265 -0.97 19.23 -17.27
CA PRO A 265 0.38 18.98 -16.79
C PRO A 265 0.46 18.93 -15.26
N VAL A 266 1.26 18.01 -14.73
CA VAL A 266 1.55 17.90 -13.30
C VAL A 266 2.50 19.01 -12.89
N THR A 267 2.07 19.83 -11.93
CA THR A 267 2.89 20.93 -11.39
C THR A 267 3.57 20.57 -10.07
N ASP A 268 2.93 19.73 -9.25
CA ASP A 268 3.44 19.32 -7.95
C ASP A 268 4.51 18.24 -8.11
N LEU A 269 5.76 18.57 -7.79
CA LEU A 269 6.85 17.59 -7.83
C LEU A 269 6.76 16.59 -6.66
N PRO A 270 6.99 15.28 -6.93
CA PRO A 270 7.17 14.32 -5.86
C PRO A 270 8.43 14.66 -5.05
N SER A 271 8.47 14.22 -3.80
CA SER A 271 9.63 14.44 -2.92
C SER A 271 9.89 13.23 -2.01
N GLY A 272 11.12 13.14 -1.51
CA GLY A 272 11.54 12.11 -0.57
C GLY A 272 11.44 10.71 -1.18
N ASN A 273 10.83 9.75 -0.47
CA ASN A 273 10.81 8.36 -0.91
C ASN A 273 10.10 8.11 -2.26
N VAL A 274 9.17 8.99 -2.65
CA VAL A 274 8.45 8.86 -3.92
C VAL A 274 9.36 9.28 -5.08
N GLU A 275 9.97 10.46 -4.96
CA GLU A 275 10.97 10.94 -5.94
C GLU A 275 12.10 9.94 -6.11
N ILE A 276 12.69 9.47 -4.99
CA ILE A 276 13.76 8.47 -5.05
C ILE A 276 13.31 7.21 -5.78
N GLY A 277 12.08 6.74 -5.59
CA GLY A 277 11.54 5.62 -6.38
C GLY A 277 11.65 5.87 -7.88
N HIS A 278 11.19 7.03 -8.34
CA HIS A 278 11.27 7.40 -9.76
C HIS A 278 12.71 7.60 -10.26
N VAL A 279 13.62 8.08 -9.42
CA VAL A 279 15.05 8.18 -9.77
C VAL A 279 15.66 6.80 -9.99
N PHE A 280 15.33 5.82 -9.15
CA PHE A 280 15.74 4.43 -9.34
C PHE A 280 15.16 3.84 -10.63
N ASP A 281 13.87 4.07 -10.91
CA ASP A 281 13.22 3.57 -12.14
C ASP A 281 13.88 4.18 -13.40
N ALA A 282 14.22 5.48 -13.36
CA ALA A 282 14.92 6.16 -14.45
C ALA A 282 16.36 5.65 -14.62
N PHE A 283 17.08 5.42 -13.52
CA PHE A 283 18.44 4.87 -13.53
C PHE A 283 18.46 3.46 -14.12
N LEU A 284 17.55 2.59 -13.67
CA LEU A 284 17.45 1.21 -14.17
C LEU A 284 17.09 1.18 -15.65
N SER A 285 16.10 1.99 -16.06
CA SER A 285 15.76 2.13 -17.48
C SER A 285 16.97 2.55 -18.32
N GLN A 286 17.69 3.61 -17.91
CA GLN A 286 18.89 4.08 -18.62
C GLN A 286 20.04 3.07 -18.62
N SER A 287 20.20 2.33 -17.53
CA SER A 287 21.25 1.32 -17.38
C SER A 287 21.02 0.14 -18.33
N LEU A 288 19.76 -0.17 -18.61
CA LEU A 288 19.35 -1.27 -19.47
C LEU A 288 19.19 -0.85 -20.94
N ASP A 289 18.94 0.44 -21.17
CA ASP A 289 18.88 1.07 -22.49
C ASP A 289 20.30 1.22 -23.08
N GLY A 290 20.86 0.07 -23.50
CA GLY A 290 22.23 -0.06 -24.00
C GLY A 290 23.00 -1.26 -23.45
N SER A 291 22.47 -1.97 -22.44
CA SER A 291 23.12 -3.17 -21.90
C SER A 291 22.93 -4.39 -22.80
N VAL A 292 23.98 -4.64 -23.56
CA VAL A 292 24.48 -5.91 -24.13
C VAL A 292 23.75 -7.18 -23.64
N ASN A 293 23.11 -7.88 -24.59
CA ASN A 293 22.66 -9.29 -24.63
C ASN A 293 21.17 -9.58 -24.88
N GLY A 294 20.31 -8.62 -25.24
CA GLY A 294 19.00 -8.92 -25.84
C GLY A 294 17.94 -9.57 -24.91
N ASP A 295 18.34 -10.04 -23.73
CA ASP A 295 17.42 -10.64 -22.76
C ASP A 295 16.64 -9.56 -22.00
N TRP A 296 17.25 -8.41 -21.72
CA TRP A 296 16.57 -7.30 -21.06
C TRP A 296 16.01 -6.31 -22.07
N ARG A 297 14.75 -5.93 -21.90
CA ARG A 297 14.11 -4.87 -22.69
C ARG A 297 13.11 -4.07 -21.86
N PRO A 298 12.76 -2.84 -22.30
CA PRO A 298 11.69 -2.07 -21.69
C PRO A 298 10.38 -2.86 -21.65
N GLY A 299 9.60 -2.68 -20.59
CA GLY A 299 8.33 -3.37 -20.46
C GLY A 299 7.31 -2.97 -21.52
N GLU A 300 6.50 -3.94 -21.94
CA GLU A 300 5.44 -3.75 -22.93
C GLU A 300 4.07 -3.62 -22.26
N ARG A 301 3.12 -2.95 -22.93
CA ARG A 301 1.78 -2.79 -22.38
C ARG A 301 1.06 -4.14 -22.37
N VAL A 302 0.59 -4.55 -21.21
CA VAL A 302 -0.30 -5.69 -21.01
C VAL A 302 -1.72 -5.20 -20.77
N GLY A 303 -2.71 -5.99 -21.14
CA GLY A 303 -4.10 -5.66 -20.90
C GLY A 303 -5.00 -6.89 -20.91
N PHE A 304 -6.05 -6.85 -20.10
CA PHE A 304 -7.03 -7.91 -19.99
C PHE A 304 -8.44 -7.32 -19.88
N HIS A 305 -9.43 -8.07 -20.32
CA HIS A 305 -10.83 -7.71 -20.13
C HIS A 305 -11.28 -8.17 -18.72
N ALA A 306 -11.70 -7.22 -17.88
CA ALA A 306 -12.27 -7.55 -16.58
C ALA A 306 -13.78 -7.75 -16.71
N GLU A 307 -14.20 -9.01 -16.81
CA GLU A 307 -15.62 -9.41 -16.85
C GLU A 307 -16.47 -8.79 -15.73
N ASP A 308 -15.93 -8.72 -14.51
CA ASP A 308 -16.64 -8.14 -13.36
C ASP A 308 -16.97 -6.64 -13.55
N LEU A 309 -16.25 -5.95 -14.44
CA LEU A 309 -16.41 -4.51 -14.72
C LEU A 309 -16.91 -4.24 -16.16
N GLY A 310 -16.79 -5.22 -17.07
CA GLY A 310 -17.08 -5.08 -18.49
C GLY A 310 -16.16 -4.09 -19.21
N ILE A 311 -14.90 -3.94 -18.77
CA ILE A 311 -13.93 -3.01 -19.38
C ILE A 311 -12.55 -3.65 -19.52
N THR A 312 -11.79 -3.16 -20.49
CA THR A 312 -10.37 -3.52 -20.66
C THR A 312 -9.49 -2.68 -19.74
N ILE A 313 -8.72 -3.36 -18.90
CA ILE A 313 -7.74 -2.75 -17.99
C ILE A 313 -6.36 -2.99 -18.56
N GLY A 314 -5.48 -1.99 -18.50
CA GLY A 314 -4.09 -2.18 -18.91
C GLY A 314 -3.07 -1.52 -18.00
N GLY A 315 -1.82 -1.87 -18.23
CA GLY A 315 -0.67 -1.19 -17.66
C GLY A 315 0.61 -1.73 -18.27
N THR A 316 1.74 -1.30 -17.75
CA THR A 316 3.06 -1.62 -18.31
C THR A 316 3.93 -2.04 -17.13
N PRO A 317 4.34 -3.32 -17.05
CA PRO A 317 5.43 -3.75 -16.20
C PRO A 317 6.68 -2.92 -16.51
N ASP A 318 7.58 -2.77 -15.55
CA ASP A 318 8.72 -1.87 -15.73
C ASP A 318 9.71 -2.39 -16.80
N LEU A 319 9.97 -3.71 -16.81
CA LEU A 319 10.95 -4.36 -17.67
C LEU A 319 10.43 -5.73 -18.16
N ILE A 320 11.14 -6.32 -19.11
CA ILE A 320 11.00 -7.73 -19.52
C ILE A 320 12.38 -8.38 -19.49
N PHE A 321 12.44 -9.61 -18.99
CA PHE A 321 13.60 -10.51 -19.09
C PHE A 321 13.21 -11.73 -19.97
N GLY A 322 13.79 -11.83 -21.16
CA GLY A 322 13.35 -12.71 -22.23
C GLY A 322 11.95 -12.33 -22.71
N ASP A 323 10.97 -13.15 -22.33
CA ASP A 323 9.53 -12.91 -22.49
C ASP A 323 8.81 -12.62 -21.17
N ILE A 324 9.49 -12.80 -20.02
CA ILE A 324 8.86 -12.69 -18.69
C ILE A 324 8.81 -11.24 -18.22
N PRO A 325 7.64 -10.72 -17.85
CA PRO A 325 7.52 -9.39 -17.27
C PRO A 325 8.25 -9.26 -15.93
N VAL A 326 8.82 -8.09 -15.68
CA VAL A 326 9.54 -7.75 -14.44
C VAL A 326 8.99 -6.44 -13.89
N GLU A 327 8.48 -6.48 -12.66
CA GLU A 327 8.07 -5.28 -11.91
C GLU A 327 9.13 -4.92 -10.89
N THR A 328 9.48 -3.64 -10.80
CA THR A 328 10.50 -3.13 -9.89
C THR A 328 9.88 -2.43 -8.69
N LYS A 329 10.37 -2.72 -7.49
CA LYS A 329 10.02 -1.96 -6.28
C LYS A 329 11.25 -1.68 -5.43
N THR A 330 11.41 -0.41 -5.09
CA THR A 330 12.40 0.00 -4.08
C THR A 330 11.81 -0.03 -2.68
N VAL A 331 12.58 -0.56 -1.73
CA VAL A 331 12.27 -0.59 -0.31
C VAL A 331 13.40 0.06 0.47
N THR A 332 13.13 0.56 1.68
CA THR A 332 14.23 1.09 2.51
C THR A 332 15.14 -0.03 2.98
N PHE A 333 14.57 -1.20 3.28
CA PHE A 333 15.27 -2.40 3.75
C PHE A 333 14.55 -3.61 3.17
N LEU A 334 15.29 -4.64 2.77
CA LEU A 334 14.71 -5.96 2.59
C LEU A 334 14.25 -6.50 3.96
N PRO A 335 13.23 -7.37 4.00
CA PRO A 335 12.65 -7.82 5.27
C PRO A 335 13.62 -8.46 6.26
N HIS A 336 14.69 -9.12 5.80
CA HIS A 336 15.69 -9.71 6.70
C HIS A 336 16.56 -8.63 7.38
N GLU A 337 16.83 -7.50 6.71
CA GLU A 337 17.60 -6.37 7.22
C GLU A 337 16.78 -5.50 8.19
N GLY A 338 15.45 -5.52 8.05
CA GLY A 338 14.56 -4.63 8.78
C GLY A 338 14.19 -5.08 10.19
N ASN A 339 13.89 -4.13 11.07
CA ASN A 339 13.27 -4.36 12.37
C ASN A 339 11.78 -4.75 12.26
N LYS A 340 11.14 -5.11 13.38
CA LYS A 340 9.73 -5.55 13.42
C LYS A 340 8.75 -4.59 12.75
N ASN A 341 8.94 -3.28 12.94
CA ASN A 341 8.06 -2.27 12.33
C ASN A 341 8.26 -2.21 10.81
N GLN A 342 9.50 -2.25 10.35
CA GLN A 342 9.83 -2.24 8.92
C GLN A 342 9.29 -3.49 8.21
N ARG A 343 9.41 -4.66 8.84
CA ARG A 343 8.81 -5.91 8.33
C ARG A 343 7.28 -5.81 8.21
N ARG A 344 6.62 -5.19 9.19
CA ARG A 344 5.16 -4.96 9.14
C ARG A 344 4.77 -4.02 7.99
N ILE A 345 5.53 -2.93 7.78
CA ILE A 345 5.30 -2.01 6.66
C ILE A 345 5.50 -2.73 5.32
N PHE A 346 6.55 -3.55 5.20
CA PHE A 346 6.78 -4.37 4.02
C PHE A 346 5.61 -5.32 3.76
N GLN A 347 5.18 -6.08 4.77
CA GLN A 347 4.04 -7.00 4.64
C GLN A 347 2.75 -6.28 4.21
N PHE A 348 2.51 -5.08 4.74
CA PHE A 348 1.40 -4.25 4.29
C PHE A 348 1.52 -3.89 2.80
N LYS A 349 2.69 -3.39 2.36
CA LYS A 349 2.92 -3.06 0.95
C LYS A 349 2.83 -4.29 0.04
N TRP A 350 3.38 -5.42 0.47
CA TRP A 350 3.30 -6.70 -0.23
C TRP A 350 1.85 -7.05 -0.56
N HIS A 351 0.97 -7.02 0.44
CA HIS A 351 -0.42 -7.41 0.28
C HIS A 351 -1.32 -6.36 -0.36
N ALA A 352 -1.09 -5.08 -0.08
CA ALA A 352 -1.97 -3.99 -0.52
C ALA A 352 -1.54 -3.33 -1.83
N ASN A 353 -0.29 -3.53 -2.27
CA ASN A 353 0.26 -2.84 -3.43
C ASN A 353 0.92 -3.80 -4.43
N TYR A 354 1.88 -4.62 -4.00
CA TYR A 354 2.71 -5.42 -4.92
C TYR A 354 1.91 -6.59 -5.53
N LEU A 355 1.35 -7.47 -4.69
CA LEU A 355 0.59 -8.62 -5.17
C LEU A 355 -0.65 -8.24 -6.00
N PRO A 356 -1.44 -7.20 -5.64
CA PRO A 356 -2.54 -6.75 -6.49
C PRO A 356 -2.10 -6.32 -7.90
N GLN A 357 -0.99 -5.58 -8.00
CA GLN A 357 -0.49 -5.10 -9.27
C GLN A 357 -0.02 -6.26 -10.16
N ILE A 358 0.80 -7.14 -9.59
CA ILE A 358 1.31 -8.33 -10.29
C ILE A 358 0.17 -9.23 -10.75
N ALA A 359 -0.81 -9.49 -9.87
CA ALA A 359 -1.94 -10.35 -10.24
C ALA A 359 -2.74 -9.80 -11.43
N MET A 360 -2.88 -8.47 -11.54
CA MET A 360 -3.55 -7.86 -12.69
C MET A 360 -2.68 -7.83 -13.95
N TYR A 361 -1.35 -7.72 -13.84
CA TYR A 361 -0.47 -7.85 -15.00
C TYR A 361 -0.50 -9.26 -15.57
N LEU A 362 -0.47 -10.28 -14.72
CA LEU A 362 -0.52 -11.68 -15.14
C LEU A 362 -1.82 -12.06 -15.85
N GLU A 363 -2.94 -11.41 -15.55
CA GLU A 363 -4.19 -11.64 -16.29
C GLU A 363 -4.12 -11.16 -17.75
N GLY A 364 -3.20 -10.22 -18.04
CA GLY A 364 -2.95 -9.70 -19.37
C GLY A 364 -1.78 -10.36 -20.08
N THR A 365 -1.26 -11.48 -19.57
CA THR A 365 -0.16 -12.24 -20.16
C THR A 365 -0.45 -13.74 -20.18
N ASP A 366 0.33 -14.49 -20.96
CA ASP A 366 0.25 -15.96 -21.01
C ASP A 366 1.12 -16.64 -19.93
N HIS A 367 1.66 -15.88 -18.97
CA HIS A 367 2.55 -16.39 -17.93
C HIS A 367 1.80 -16.70 -16.64
N GLU A 368 2.16 -17.80 -15.96
CA GLU A 368 1.61 -18.14 -14.64
C GLU A 368 2.23 -17.30 -13.50
N TRP A 369 3.42 -16.76 -13.75
CA TRP A 369 4.19 -15.93 -12.82
C TRP A 369 5.00 -14.88 -13.58
N MET A 370 5.35 -13.81 -12.88
CA MET A 370 6.24 -12.75 -13.38
C MET A 370 7.27 -12.43 -12.30
N LEU A 371 8.35 -11.74 -12.67
CA LEU A 371 9.40 -11.41 -11.72
C LEU A 371 9.07 -10.10 -10.98
N LEU A 372 9.31 -10.09 -9.67
CA LEU A 372 9.33 -8.89 -8.84
C LEU A 372 10.76 -8.63 -8.38
N MET A 373 11.34 -7.54 -8.86
CA MET A 373 12.61 -7.04 -8.35
C MET A 373 12.37 -6.20 -7.10
N LEU A 374 13.03 -6.57 -6.00
CA LEU A 374 13.06 -5.77 -4.78
C LEU A 374 14.46 -5.22 -4.54
N VAL A 375 14.59 -3.89 -4.49
CA VAL A 375 15.88 -3.20 -4.27
C VAL A 375 15.90 -2.54 -2.90
N SER A 376 16.93 -2.84 -2.10
CA SER A 376 17.22 -2.16 -0.83
C SER A 376 17.96 -0.86 -1.07
N ARG A 377 17.29 0.26 -0.81
CA ARG A 377 17.90 1.61 -0.91
C ARG A 377 18.96 1.88 0.16
N ARG A 378 19.12 0.99 1.13
CA ARG A 378 20.10 1.13 2.22
C ARG A 378 21.42 0.43 1.91
N SER A 379 21.37 -0.76 1.31
CA SER A 379 22.52 -1.66 1.19
C SER A 379 22.91 -1.97 -0.25
N GLY A 380 22.10 -1.60 -1.24
CA GLY A 380 22.31 -2.02 -2.63
C GLY A 380 21.99 -3.49 -2.90
N LEU A 381 21.58 -4.25 -1.87
CA LEU A 381 21.08 -5.60 -2.04
C LEU A 381 19.78 -5.58 -2.83
N PHE A 382 19.69 -6.46 -3.82
CA PHE A 382 18.44 -6.70 -4.54
C PHE A 382 18.19 -8.18 -4.74
N THR A 383 16.93 -8.54 -4.95
CA THR A 383 16.53 -9.92 -5.20
C THR A 383 15.41 -9.95 -6.23
N MET A 384 15.33 -11.05 -6.97
CA MET A 384 14.29 -11.36 -7.94
C MET A 384 13.42 -12.45 -7.36
N LEU A 385 12.10 -12.24 -7.33
CA LEU A 385 11.15 -13.23 -6.85
C LEU A 385 10.14 -13.53 -7.97
N PRO A 386 9.92 -14.80 -8.33
CA PRO A 386 8.83 -15.15 -9.22
C PRO A 386 7.52 -15.11 -8.42
N ILE A 387 6.55 -14.31 -8.88
CA ILE A 387 5.29 -14.04 -8.20
C ILE A 387 4.11 -14.43 -9.09
N THR A 388 3.14 -15.12 -8.50
CA THR A 388 1.91 -15.61 -9.14
C THR A 388 0.71 -14.68 -8.93
N GLY A 389 -0.36 -14.91 -9.70
CA GLY A 389 -1.61 -14.14 -9.67
C GLY A 389 -2.53 -14.37 -8.46
N VAL A 390 -2.02 -14.81 -7.31
CA VAL A 390 -2.82 -15.25 -6.14
C VAL A 390 -3.85 -14.23 -5.62
N LYS A 391 -3.68 -12.94 -5.92
CA LYS A 391 -4.60 -11.89 -5.46
C LYS A 391 -5.80 -11.66 -6.36
N MET A 392 -5.83 -12.19 -7.58
CA MET A 392 -6.85 -11.78 -8.55
C MET A 392 -8.27 -12.11 -8.09
N LYS A 393 -8.51 -13.32 -7.58
CA LYS A 393 -9.82 -13.72 -7.03
C LYS A 393 -10.29 -12.79 -5.90
N THR A 394 -9.36 -12.31 -5.07
CA THR A 394 -9.67 -11.38 -3.98
C THR A 394 -10.02 -10.00 -4.52
N LEU A 395 -9.30 -9.52 -5.55
CA LEU A 395 -9.60 -8.26 -6.22
C LEU A 395 -10.98 -8.27 -6.87
N ARG A 396 -11.30 -9.29 -7.66
CA ARG A 396 -12.62 -9.43 -8.29
C ARG A 396 -13.76 -9.44 -7.27
N LYS A 397 -13.60 -10.16 -6.15
CA LYS A 397 -14.59 -10.14 -5.05
C LYS A 397 -14.73 -8.76 -4.43
N ARG A 398 -13.63 -8.01 -4.31
CA ARG A 398 -13.61 -6.64 -3.77
C ARG A 398 -14.31 -5.68 -4.72
N TRP A 399 -14.00 -5.71 -6.01
CA TRP A 399 -14.67 -4.90 -7.03
C TRP A 399 -16.18 -5.15 -7.03
N ARG A 400 -16.61 -6.41 -7.07
CA ARG A 400 -18.05 -6.76 -6.95
C ARG A 400 -18.70 -6.28 -5.66
N LYS A 401 -17.95 -6.18 -4.56
CA LYS A 401 -18.46 -5.62 -3.30
C LYS A 401 -18.64 -4.11 -3.41
N LEU A 402 -17.69 -3.40 -4.03
CA LEU A 402 -17.78 -1.95 -4.27
C LEU A 402 -18.96 -1.61 -5.19
N LEU A 403 -19.16 -2.40 -6.26
CA LEU A 403 -20.27 -2.23 -7.20
C LEU A 403 -21.66 -2.57 -6.63
N LYS A 404 -21.78 -2.83 -5.33
CA LYS A 404 -23.08 -2.85 -4.65
C LYS A 404 -23.59 -1.46 -4.30
N ASP A 405 -22.72 -0.46 -4.41
CA ASP A 405 -23.09 0.94 -4.33
C ASP A 405 -23.62 1.37 -5.71
N ASP A 406 -24.89 1.79 -5.76
CA ASP A 406 -25.59 2.10 -7.01
C ASP A 406 -24.99 3.31 -7.75
N GLU A 407 -24.47 4.30 -7.02
CA GLU A 407 -23.83 5.48 -7.61
C GLU A 407 -22.54 5.07 -8.32
N LEU A 408 -21.67 4.34 -7.62
CA LEU A 408 -20.43 3.86 -8.20
C LEU A 408 -20.67 2.87 -9.36
N ALA A 409 -21.66 1.99 -9.24
CA ALA A 409 -22.04 1.08 -10.32
C ALA A 409 -22.51 1.85 -11.56
N GLY A 410 -23.31 2.91 -11.38
CA GLY A 410 -23.76 3.80 -12.46
C GLY A 410 -22.61 4.52 -13.16
N GLN A 411 -21.59 4.97 -12.41
CA GLN A 411 -20.40 5.59 -12.99
C GLN A 411 -19.58 4.60 -13.83
N VAL A 412 -19.42 3.36 -13.36
CA VAL A 412 -18.74 2.31 -14.12
C VAL A 412 -19.50 1.97 -15.39
N ALA A 413 -20.83 1.86 -15.32
CA ALA A 413 -21.67 1.62 -16.49
C ALA A 413 -21.56 2.76 -17.52
N THR A 414 -21.63 4.01 -17.07
CA THR A 414 -21.44 5.19 -17.93
C THR A 414 -20.09 5.15 -18.63
N TYR A 415 -19.03 4.82 -17.89
CA TYR A 415 -17.68 4.72 -18.46
C TYR A 415 -17.58 3.60 -19.51
N ARG A 416 -18.21 2.45 -19.26
CA ARG A 416 -18.27 1.32 -20.20
C ARG A 416 -19.01 1.69 -21.48
N GLU A 417 -20.19 2.29 -21.37
CA GLU A 417 -20.97 2.74 -22.55
C GLU A 417 -20.18 3.73 -23.41
N ALA A 418 -19.42 4.62 -22.78
CA ALA A 418 -18.53 5.52 -23.49
C ALA A 418 -17.38 4.77 -24.22
N LEU A 419 -16.88 3.64 -23.70
CA LEU A 419 -15.89 2.80 -24.40
C LEU A 419 -16.50 2.18 -25.66
N ASP A 420 -17.68 1.60 -25.53
CA ASP A 420 -18.37 0.91 -26.63
C ASP A 420 -18.78 1.87 -27.76
N SER A 421 -18.99 3.16 -27.47
CA SER A 421 -19.34 4.17 -28.47
C SER A 421 -18.17 4.69 -29.34
N GLU A 422 -16.93 4.35 -28.97
CA GLU A 422 -15.71 4.77 -29.67
C GLU A 422 -15.09 3.65 -30.55
N GLU A 423 -15.55 2.41 -30.40
CA GLU A 423 -15.27 1.28 -31.30
C GLU A 423 -16.25 1.27 -32.49
#